data_AF-A0A9P1BVA3-F1
#
_entry.id   AF-A0A9P1BVA3-F1
#
_cell.length_a   1.000
_cell.length_b   1.000
_cell.length_c   1.000
_cell.angle_alpha   90.00
_cell.angle_beta   90.00
_cell.angle_gamma   90.00
#
_symmetry.space_group_name_H-M   'P 1'
#
loop_
_entity.id
_entity.type
_entity.pdbx_description
1 polymer ?
#
loop_
_entity_poly.entity_id
_entity_poly.type
_entity_poly.pdbx_seq_one_letter_code
_entity_poly.pdbx_strand_id
1 'polypeptide(L)'
;MVPRFLEGAVVPLAYTKSFATVVLAALSAVGAPVRRRGKEQLRILCIGLGGGSVPSFIAEGLPHCQVDVVELEPAVIHAAKQGMGFSERPNLRVIQEDGAMFALRAVKEQAHEAKEKGLYDAVLVDAYEPNGNVPAALWSRGEGLAEALAGGLLRPQGVVATNFLPHVDLAAPLAAYGNALANRPGISFSIQVNKAIKLENDLEQLFETVEGTGNRIAVHACGLSALSEAELEERLLEEAKKVGKETSCLWDMPDLACRGLRTWKSEIKQDNDVDLFTIK
;
A
#
# COMPACT_ATOMS: atom_id res chain seq x y z
N MET A 1 29.68 -14.20 -18.19
CA MET A 1 28.31 -13.66 -18.31
C MET A 1 27.62 -13.98 -17.00
N VAL A 2 27.53 -13.00 -16.09
CA VAL A 2 26.86 -13.18 -14.80
C VAL A 2 25.36 -13.30 -15.08
N PRO A 3 24.62 -14.26 -14.50
CA PRO A 3 23.18 -14.35 -14.71
C PRO A 3 22.51 -13.03 -14.31
N ARG A 4 21.59 -12.52 -15.16
CA ARG A 4 20.75 -11.34 -14.90
C ARG A 4 19.97 -11.36 -13.58
N PHE A 5 19.99 -12.48 -12.85
CA PHE A 5 19.34 -12.64 -11.54
C PHE A 5 19.99 -11.83 -10.40
N LEU A 6 21.12 -11.17 -10.63
CA LEU A 6 21.78 -10.29 -9.64
C LEU A 6 21.57 -8.78 -9.92
N GLU A 7 20.81 -8.42 -10.96
CA GLU A 7 20.44 -7.02 -11.21
C GLU A 7 19.13 -6.68 -10.47
N GLY A 8 19.24 -6.40 -9.15
CA GLY A 8 18.38 -5.47 -8.38
C GLY A 8 16.85 -5.68 -8.28
N ALA A 9 16.26 -6.65 -8.98
CA ALA A 9 14.81 -6.76 -9.19
C ALA A 9 14.16 -7.97 -8.53
N VAL A 10 14.85 -8.61 -7.59
CA VAL A 10 14.27 -9.75 -6.89
C VAL A 10 13.34 -9.20 -5.83
N VAL A 11 12.08 -9.66 -5.85
CA VAL A 11 11.12 -9.48 -4.75
C VAL A 11 11.10 -10.79 -3.97
N PRO A 12 11.99 -10.99 -2.98
CA PRO A 12 12.23 -12.32 -2.42
C PRO A 12 11.14 -12.72 -1.42
N LEU A 13 10.63 -11.77 -0.64
CA LEU A 13 9.74 -12.03 0.49
C LEU A 13 8.28 -12.15 0.03
N ALA A 14 7.55 -13.11 0.60
CA ALA A 14 6.14 -13.33 0.29
C ALA A 14 5.31 -12.06 0.46
N TYR A 15 5.53 -11.31 1.55
CA TYR A 15 4.80 -10.06 1.80
C TYR A 15 5.09 -9.00 0.74
N THR A 16 6.34 -8.85 0.30
CA THR A 16 6.70 -7.86 -0.73
C THR A 16 6.04 -8.17 -2.07
N LYS A 17 5.89 -9.46 -2.43
CA LYS A 17 5.14 -9.90 -3.62
C LYS A 17 3.66 -9.58 -3.48
N SER A 18 3.05 -9.92 -2.33
CA SER A 18 1.65 -9.61 -2.06
C SER A 18 1.40 -8.10 -2.07
N PHE A 19 2.30 -7.31 -1.50
CA PHE A 19 2.11 -5.87 -1.36
C PHE A 19 2.13 -5.16 -2.72
N ALA A 20 3.13 -5.45 -3.55
CA ALA A 20 3.16 -4.95 -4.93
C ALA A 20 1.94 -5.42 -5.74
N THR A 21 1.58 -6.70 -5.60
CA THR A 21 0.45 -7.29 -6.33
C THR A 21 -0.87 -6.60 -6.00
N VAL A 22 -1.20 -6.51 -4.71
CA VAL A 22 -2.48 -5.99 -4.24
C VAL A 22 -2.65 -4.53 -4.62
N VAL A 23 -1.58 -3.73 -4.48
CA VAL A 23 -1.62 -2.31 -4.82
C VAL A 23 -1.82 -2.12 -6.33
N LEU A 24 -1.05 -2.81 -7.17
CA LEU A 24 -1.18 -2.67 -8.62
C LEU A 24 -2.52 -3.22 -9.13
N ALA A 25 -3.01 -4.32 -8.57
CA ALA A 25 -4.34 -4.85 -8.88
C ALA A 25 -5.45 -3.87 -8.47
N ALA A 26 -5.36 -3.28 -7.27
CA ALA A 26 -6.30 -2.27 -6.80
C ALA A 26 -6.27 -1.02 -7.68
N LEU A 27 -5.09 -0.52 -8.06
CA LEU A 27 -4.93 0.60 -9.00
C LEU A 27 -5.59 0.31 -10.36
N SER A 28 -5.36 -0.88 -10.91
CA SER A 28 -5.98 -1.28 -12.17
C SER A 28 -7.50 -1.44 -12.02
N ALA A 29 -7.99 -1.89 -10.86
CA ALA A 29 -9.41 -2.01 -10.56
C ALA A 29 -10.12 -0.66 -10.44
N VAL A 30 -9.52 0.35 -9.82
CA VAL A 30 -10.08 1.72 -9.75
C VAL A 30 -9.99 2.47 -11.09
N GLY A 31 -9.34 1.90 -12.11
CA GLY A 31 -9.21 2.48 -13.44
C GLY A 31 -7.96 3.33 -13.66
N ALA A 32 -7.02 3.34 -12.71
CA ALA A 32 -5.76 4.07 -12.84
C ALA A 32 -4.93 3.53 -14.03
N PRO A 33 -4.07 4.37 -14.64
CA PRO A 33 -3.34 4.04 -15.87
C PRO A 33 -2.13 3.12 -15.62
N VAL A 34 -2.34 2.01 -14.90
CA VAL A 34 -1.31 0.98 -14.66
C VAL A 34 -0.80 0.44 -15.99
N ARG A 35 -1.71 0.25 -16.95
CA ARG A 35 -1.37 -0.07 -18.34
C ARG A 35 -1.29 1.22 -19.12
N ARG A 36 -0.13 1.49 -19.74
CA ARG A 36 0.15 2.74 -20.41
C ARG A 36 -0.92 3.07 -21.47
N ARG A 37 -1.81 3.99 -21.15
CA ARG A 37 -2.78 4.59 -22.09
C ARG A 37 -2.57 6.10 -22.09
N GLY A 38 -1.84 6.61 -23.08
CA GLY A 38 -1.68 8.05 -23.30
C GLY A 38 -0.50 8.69 -22.56
N LYS A 39 -0.65 9.97 -22.22
CA LYS A 39 0.41 10.84 -21.69
C LYS A 39 0.43 10.95 -20.17
N GLU A 40 -0.56 10.39 -19.48
CA GLU A 40 -0.65 10.51 -18.02
C GLU A 40 0.36 9.61 -17.33
N GLN A 41 1.13 10.20 -16.41
CA GLN A 41 2.16 9.53 -15.63
C GLN A 41 1.56 9.00 -14.33
N LEU A 42 1.74 7.70 -14.09
CA LEU A 42 1.40 7.04 -12.83
C LEU A 42 2.42 7.48 -11.76
N ARG A 43 1.97 7.94 -10.60
CA ARG A 43 2.82 8.40 -9.50
C ARG A 43 2.54 7.57 -8.25
N ILE A 44 3.57 6.96 -7.70
CA ILE A 44 3.48 6.11 -6.51
C ILE A 44 4.43 6.65 -5.44
N LEU A 45 3.91 6.84 -4.23
CA LEU A 45 4.67 7.16 -3.04
C LEU A 45 4.85 5.90 -2.20
N CYS A 46 6.08 5.52 -1.90
CA CYS A 46 6.42 4.47 -0.94
C CYS A 46 7.01 5.10 0.32
N ILE A 47 6.38 4.91 1.46
CA ILE A 47 6.89 5.31 2.78
C ILE A 47 7.51 4.08 3.44
N GLY A 48 8.82 4.13 3.66
CA GLY A 48 9.66 2.99 4.03
C GLY A 48 10.34 2.39 2.79
N LEU A 49 11.68 2.37 2.80
CA LEU A 49 12.49 1.75 1.75
C LEU A 49 12.70 0.25 2.01
N GLY A 50 13.07 -0.10 3.25
CA GLY A 50 13.58 -1.42 3.58
C GLY A 50 14.74 -1.81 2.65
N GLY A 51 14.62 -2.94 1.95
CA GLY A 51 15.59 -3.36 0.94
C GLY A 51 15.37 -2.79 -0.46
N GLY A 52 14.28 -2.05 -0.69
CA GLY A 52 13.94 -1.43 -1.97
C GLY A 52 13.32 -2.36 -3.01
N SER A 53 12.98 -3.61 -2.67
CA SER A 53 12.47 -4.57 -3.65
C SER A 53 11.12 -4.19 -4.27
N VAL A 54 10.16 -3.72 -3.46
CA VAL A 54 8.84 -3.27 -3.92
C VAL A 54 8.94 -2.05 -4.86
N PRO A 55 9.58 -0.93 -4.47
CA PRO A 55 9.68 0.22 -5.36
C PRO A 55 10.53 -0.07 -6.61
N SER A 56 11.58 -0.90 -6.52
CA SER A 56 12.33 -1.36 -7.69
C SER A 56 11.47 -2.17 -8.65
N PHE A 57 10.70 -3.14 -8.16
CA PHE A 57 9.80 -3.93 -9.00
C PHE A 57 8.76 -3.08 -9.72
N ILE A 58 8.15 -2.12 -9.02
CA ILE A 58 7.17 -1.21 -9.62
C ILE A 58 7.83 -0.35 -10.71
N ALA A 59 8.98 0.26 -10.43
CA ALA A 59 9.68 1.14 -11.36
C ALA A 59 10.20 0.41 -12.60
N GLU A 60 10.60 -0.86 -12.46
CA GLU A 60 11.04 -1.70 -13.56
C GLU A 60 9.89 -2.27 -14.39
N GLY A 61 8.86 -2.79 -13.71
CA GLY A 61 7.69 -3.37 -14.35
C GLY A 61 6.82 -2.33 -15.05
N LEU A 62 6.85 -1.08 -14.59
CA LEU A 62 6.09 0.04 -15.14
C LEU A 62 7.01 1.24 -15.42
N PRO A 63 7.74 1.26 -16.55
CA PRO A 63 8.70 2.34 -16.85
C PRO A 63 8.10 3.74 -16.96
N HIS A 64 6.78 3.84 -17.16
CA HIS A 64 6.03 5.10 -17.14
C HIS A 64 5.62 5.54 -15.73
N CYS A 65 5.83 4.72 -14.70
CA CYS A 65 5.51 5.06 -13.32
C CYS A 65 6.68 5.82 -12.67
N GLN A 66 6.39 6.99 -12.10
CA GLN A 66 7.28 7.70 -11.19
C GLN A 66 7.09 7.16 -9.77
N VAL A 67 8.16 6.64 -9.17
CA VAL A 67 8.18 6.11 -7.81
C VAL A 67 9.05 7.00 -6.93
N ASP A 68 8.42 7.58 -5.92
CA ASP A 68 9.09 8.36 -4.87
C ASP A 68 9.13 7.49 -3.61
N VAL A 69 10.32 7.17 -3.11
CA VAL A 69 10.50 6.45 -1.85
C VAL A 69 10.93 7.43 -0.77
N VAL A 70 10.29 7.40 0.39
CA VAL A 70 10.66 8.21 1.56
C VAL A 70 11.14 7.27 2.66
N GLU A 71 12.36 7.49 3.14
CA GLU A 71 12.98 6.68 4.18
C GLU A 71 13.57 7.59 5.26
N LEU A 72 13.27 7.29 6.52
CA LEU A 72 13.73 8.10 7.65
C LEU A 72 15.21 7.85 7.95
N GLU A 73 15.61 6.59 7.90
CA GLU A 73 16.90 6.14 8.43
C GLU A 73 17.99 6.09 7.34
N PRO A 74 19.03 6.96 7.42
CA PRO A 74 20.11 6.97 6.42
C PRO A 74 20.86 5.64 6.35
N ALA A 75 20.94 4.90 7.45
CA ALA A 75 21.56 3.57 7.50
C ALA A 75 20.79 2.55 6.64
N VAL A 76 19.46 2.62 6.60
CA VAL A 76 18.62 1.77 5.75
C VAL A 76 18.86 2.09 4.28
N ILE A 77 18.90 3.37 3.92
CA ILE A 77 19.23 3.82 2.55
C ILE A 77 20.61 3.29 2.12
N HIS A 78 21.61 3.41 3.00
CA HIS A 78 22.95 2.92 2.74
C HIS A 78 22.96 1.40 2.53
N ALA A 79 22.32 0.64 3.42
CA ALA A 79 22.24 -0.81 3.34
C ALA A 79 21.51 -1.29 2.08
N ALA A 80 20.42 -0.62 1.69
CA ALA A 80 19.70 -0.94 0.45
C ALA A 80 20.59 -0.72 -0.78
N LYS A 81 21.28 0.42 -0.86
CA LYS A 81 22.15 0.78 -2.00
C LYS A 81 23.39 -0.12 -2.09
N GLN A 82 24.05 -0.40 -0.97
CA GLN A 82 25.33 -1.13 -0.97
C GLN A 82 25.16 -2.65 -0.83
N GLY A 83 24.14 -3.09 -0.09
CA GLY A 83 23.97 -4.50 0.30
C GLY A 83 22.82 -5.22 -0.40
N MET A 84 21.79 -4.50 -0.89
CA MET A 84 20.58 -5.13 -1.45
C MET A 84 20.33 -4.80 -2.93
N GLY A 85 21.24 -4.05 -3.57
CA GLY A 85 21.17 -3.75 -5.00
C GLY A 85 20.14 -2.69 -5.40
N PHE A 86 19.61 -1.93 -4.43
CA PHE A 86 18.75 -0.79 -4.74
C PHE A 86 19.54 0.29 -5.47
N SER A 87 18.99 0.77 -6.57
CA SER A 87 19.59 1.84 -7.38
C SER A 87 18.50 2.81 -7.82
N GLU A 88 18.75 4.10 -7.60
CA GLU A 88 17.89 5.16 -8.15
C GLU A 88 17.97 5.18 -9.67
N ARG A 89 16.88 5.58 -10.31
CA ARG A 89 16.68 5.61 -11.76
C ARG A 89 15.89 6.87 -12.12
N PRO A 90 15.78 7.24 -13.41
CA PRO A 90 14.99 8.41 -13.80
C PRO A 90 13.56 8.42 -13.26
N ASN A 91 12.96 7.24 -13.05
CA ASN A 91 11.61 7.06 -12.55
C ASN A 91 11.54 6.47 -11.12
N LEU A 92 12.65 6.39 -10.40
CA LEU A 92 12.74 5.87 -9.03
C LEU A 92 13.78 6.64 -8.22
N ARG A 93 13.35 7.32 -7.17
CA ARG A 93 14.25 8.06 -6.26
C ARG A 93 13.97 7.76 -4.80
N VAL A 94 14.97 7.95 -3.95
CA VAL A 94 14.82 7.89 -2.49
C VAL A 94 15.06 9.27 -1.88
N ILE A 95 14.20 9.64 -0.93
CA ILE A 95 14.20 10.91 -0.22
C ILE A 95 14.37 10.58 1.26
N GLN A 96 15.42 11.14 1.87
CA GLN A 96 15.67 10.95 3.30
C GLN A 96 14.83 11.96 4.11
N GLU A 97 13.68 11.54 4.61
CA GLU A 97 12.75 12.38 5.38
C GLU A 97 11.80 11.49 6.20
N ASP A 98 11.12 12.06 7.20
CA ASP A 98 9.96 11.43 7.80
C ASP A 98 8.80 11.33 6.79
N GLY A 99 8.18 10.15 6.70
CA GLY A 99 7.13 9.88 5.71
C GLY A 99 5.85 10.69 5.91
N ALA A 100 5.41 10.87 7.15
CA ALA A 100 4.20 11.65 7.45
C ALA A 100 4.45 13.14 7.17
N MET A 101 5.63 13.65 7.55
CA MET A 101 6.04 15.03 7.29
C MET A 101 6.20 15.30 5.79
N PHE A 102 6.81 14.38 5.03
CA PHE A 102 6.89 14.48 3.58
C PHE A 102 5.51 14.57 2.94
N ALA A 103 4.57 13.72 3.37
CA ALA A 103 3.21 13.69 2.83
C ALA A 103 2.47 15.03 3.06
N LEU A 104 2.53 15.55 4.29
CA LEU A 104 1.95 16.86 4.65
C LEU A 104 2.61 18.00 3.86
N ARG A 105 3.94 18.00 3.78
CA ARG A 105 4.72 19.00 3.05
C ARG A 105 4.41 18.99 1.56
N ALA A 106 4.32 17.81 0.94
CA ALA A 106 4.00 17.66 -0.47
C ALA A 106 2.63 18.26 -0.81
N VAL A 107 1.62 17.98 0.01
CA VAL A 107 0.27 18.56 -0.15
C VAL A 107 0.29 20.08 0.02
N LYS A 108 1.03 20.59 1.00
CA LYS A 108 1.13 22.04 1.25
C LYS A 108 1.86 22.78 0.12
N GLU A 109 2.99 22.26 -0.34
CA GLU A 109 3.80 22.87 -1.40
C GLU A 109 3.11 22.81 -2.77
N GLN A 110 2.30 21.78 -3.02
CA GLN A 110 1.55 21.59 -4.27
C GLN A 110 0.04 21.77 -4.06
N ALA A 111 -0.38 22.70 -3.19
CA ALA A 111 -1.77 22.83 -2.74
C ALA A 111 -2.80 23.00 -3.86
N HIS A 112 -2.45 23.69 -4.96
CA HIS A 112 -3.34 23.81 -6.12
C HIS A 112 -3.56 22.45 -6.78
N GLU A 113 -2.49 21.73 -7.09
CA GLU A 113 -2.54 20.42 -7.75
C GLU A 113 -3.20 19.36 -6.86
N ALA A 114 -2.89 19.36 -5.56
CA ALA A 114 -3.48 18.46 -4.57
C ALA A 114 -5.01 18.61 -4.51
N LYS A 115 -5.52 19.85 -4.54
CA LYS A 115 -6.95 20.14 -4.56
C LYS A 115 -7.63 19.80 -5.88
N GLU A 116 -6.99 20.10 -7.00
CA GLU A 116 -7.58 19.94 -8.33
C GLU A 116 -7.67 18.47 -8.74
N LYS A 117 -6.57 17.73 -8.62
CA LYS A 117 -6.47 16.36 -9.15
C LYS A 117 -5.75 15.38 -8.24
N GLY A 118 -5.13 15.84 -7.15
CA GLY A 118 -4.33 15.00 -6.25
C GLY A 118 -2.92 14.70 -6.78
N LEU A 119 -2.03 14.27 -5.88
CA LEU A 119 -0.60 14.16 -6.18
C LEU A 119 -0.16 12.76 -6.63
N TYR A 120 -0.64 11.71 -5.96
CA TYR A 120 -0.24 10.32 -6.19
C TYR A 120 -1.43 9.44 -6.54
N ASP A 121 -1.22 8.46 -7.42
CA ASP A 121 -2.19 7.40 -7.68
C ASP A 121 -2.16 6.36 -6.56
N ALA A 122 -0.98 6.07 -5.98
CA ALA A 122 -0.89 5.21 -4.81
C ALA A 122 0.04 5.73 -3.72
N VAL A 123 -0.30 5.42 -2.47
CA VAL A 123 0.57 5.54 -1.30
C VAL A 123 0.72 4.17 -0.64
N LEU A 124 1.95 3.68 -0.55
CA LEU A 124 2.30 2.40 0.07
C LEU A 124 3.05 2.71 1.36
N VAL A 125 2.61 2.15 2.47
CA VAL A 125 3.25 2.28 3.78
C VAL A 125 3.84 0.93 4.20
N ASP A 126 5.16 0.86 4.25
CA ASP A 126 5.96 -0.28 4.74
C ASP A 126 7.04 0.25 5.70
N ALA A 127 6.61 0.99 6.72
CA ALA A 127 7.48 1.63 7.70
C ALA A 127 7.09 1.16 9.12
N TYR A 128 8.10 0.86 9.93
CA TYR A 128 7.94 0.30 11.26
C TYR A 128 8.84 1.02 12.27
N GLU A 129 8.32 1.22 13.48
CA GLU A 129 9.12 1.59 14.64
C GLU A 129 9.96 0.39 15.13
N PRO A 130 10.98 0.60 15.99
CA PRO A 130 11.76 -0.49 16.57
C PRO A 130 10.94 -1.53 17.34
N ASN A 131 9.74 -1.17 17.80
CA ASN A 131 8.81 -2.07 18.47
C ASN A 131 8.00 -2.98 17.51
N GLY A 132 8.16 -2.81 16.20
CA GLY A 132 7.48 -3.58 15.16
C GLY A 132 6.11 -3.04 14.72
N ASN A 133 5.65 -1.91 15.27
CA ASN A 133 4.39 -1.28 14.87
C ASN A 133 4.59 -0.27 13.75
N VAL A 134 3.57 -0.09 12.93
CA VAL A 134 3.51 1.05 12.00
C VAL A 134 3.32 2.33 12.83
N PRO A 135 4.16 3.36 12.67
CA PRO A 135 4.02 4.62 13.40
C PRO A 135 2.61 5.20 13.30
N ALA A 136 2.06 5.66 14.43
CA ALA A 136 0.70 6.21 14.50
C ALA A 136 0.45 7.33 13.48
N ALA A 137 1.45 8.20 13.25
CA ALA A 137 1.38 9.27 12.25
C ALA A 137 1.13 8.78 10.80
N LEU A 138 1.28 7.48 10.52
CA LEU A 138 1.04 6.90 9.20
C LEU A 138 -0.32 6.23 9.06
N TRP A 139 -1.16 6.15 10.11
CA TRP A 139 -2.48 5.52 10.01
C TRP A 139 -3.57 6.12 10.90
N SER A 140 -3.21 6.83 11.97
CA SER A 140 -4.16 7.42 12.92
C SER A 140 -5.04 8.50 12.28
N ARG A 141 -6.26 8.63 12.80
CA ARG A 141 -7.23 9.62 12.30
C ARG A 141 -6.78 11.05 12.60
N GLY A 142 -6.89 11.93 11.61
CA GLY A 142 -6.83 13.38 11.80
C GLY A 142 -5.43 13.99 11.90
N GLU A 143 -4.37 13.21 11.73
CA GLU A 143 -2.98 13.67 11.73
C GLU A 143 -2.16 12.97 10.65
N GLY A 144 -0.95 13.47 10.39
CA GLY A 144 0.05 12.81 9.55
C GLY A 144 -0.49 12.38 8.19
N LEU A 145 -0.41 11.09 7.88
CA LEU A 145 -0.87 10.56 6.59
C LEU A 145 -2.37 10.77 6.37
N ALA A 146 -3.22 10.56 7.39
CA ALA A 146 -4.66 10.75 7.24
C ALA A 146 -5.01 12.22 6.94
N GLU A 147 -4.31 13.17 7.56
CA GLU A 147 -4.44 14.59 7.24
C GLU A 147 -3.96 14.89 5.81
N ALA A 148 -2.83 14.35 5.38
CA ALA A 148 -2.33 14.51 4.01
C ALA A 148 -3.31 13.91 2.97
N LEU A 149 -3.90 12.75 3.24
CA LEU A 149 -4.93 12.13 2.40
C LEU A 149 -6.14 13.05 2.23
N ALA A 150 -6.65 13.61 3.33
CA ALA A 150 -7.75 14.57 3.32
C ALA A 150 -7.40 15.86 2.56
N GLY A 151 -6.12 16.27 2.63
CA GLY A 151 -5.59 17.43 1.92
C GLY A 151 -5.35 17.24 0.41
N GLY A 152 -5.59 16.03 -0.13
CA GLY A 152 -5.44 15.75 -1.55
C GLY A 152 -4.13 15.07 -1.94
N LEU A 153 -3.50 14.33 -1.03
CA LEU A 153 -2.32 13.53 -1.37
C LEU A 153 -2.62 12.50 -2.47
N LEU A 154 -3.77 11.81 -2.39
CA LEU A 154 -4.22 10.87 -3.42
C LEU A 154 -4.99 11.57 -4.54
N ARG A 155 -4.92 11.00 -5.74
CA ARG A 155 -5.81 11.30 -6.88
C ARG A 155 -7.21 10.71 -6.66
N PRO A 156 -8.25 11.13 -7.42
CA PRO A 156 -9.62 10.63 -7.26
C PRO A 156 -9.79 9.11 -7.36
N GLN A 157 -9.00 8.45 -8.22
CA GLN A 157 -8.93 6.99 -8.37
C GLN A 157 -7.68 6.44 -7.69
N GLY A 158 -7.41 6.94 -6.48
CA GLY A 158 -6.20 6.63 -5.73
C GLY A 158 -6.35 5.42 -4.80
N VAL A 159 -5.22 4.85 -4.40
CA VAL A 159 -5.13 3.73 -3.45
C VAL A 159 -4.15 4.06 -2.34
N VAL A 160 -4.55 3.89 -1.08
CA VAL A 160 -3.59 3.82 0.05
C VAL A 160 -3.55 2.39 0.57
N ALA A 161 -2.34 1.88 0.79
CA ALA A 161 -2.14 0.54 1.32
C ALA A 161 -1.05 0.52 2.39
N THR A 162 -1.23 -0.28 3.42
CA THR A 162 -0.29 -0.40 4.55
C THR A 162 -0.05 -1.85 4.89
N ASN A 163 1.22 -2.20 5.06
CA ASN A 163 1.65 -3.49 5.54
C ASN A 163 1.59 -3.52 7.08
N PHE A 164 0.77 -4.38 7.66
CA PHE A 164 0.64 -4.55 9.11
C PHE A 164 1.05 -5.95 9.56
N LEU A 165 1.53 -6.07 10.80
CA LEU A 165 1.74 -7.37 11.43
C LEU A 165 0.40 -8.09 11.64
N PRO A 166 0.38 -9.44 11.66
CA PRO A 166 -0.87 -10.23 11.67
C PRO A 166 -1.82 -9.92 12.83
N HIS A 167 -1.27 -9.56 13.99
CA HIS A 167 -2.01 -9.33 15.22
C HIS A 167 -2.66 -7.94 15.31
N VAL A 168 -2.39 -7.04 14.34
CA VAL A 168 -2.96 -5.68 14.36
C VAL A 168 -4.45 -5.72 13.98
N ASP A 169 -5.27 -5.03 14.77
CA ASP A 169 -6.66 -4.73 14.41
C ASP A 169 -6.70 -3.65 13.33
N LEU A 170 -7.17 -4.01 12.14
CA LEU A 170 -7.21 -3.12 10.98
C LEU A 170 -8.42 -2.18 10.99
N ALA A 171 -9.38 -2.35 11.91
CA ALA A 171 -10.58 -1.53 11.93
C ALA A 171 -10.26 -0.03 12.07
N ALA A 172 -9.38 0.33 13.01
CA ALA A 172 -9.01 1.73 13.24
C ALA A 172 -8.21 2.36 12.08
N PRO A 173 -7.13 1.74 11.55
CA PRO A 173 -6.44 2.23 10.34
C PRO A 173 -7.36 2.40 9.13
N LEU A 174 -8.19 1.39 8.81
CA LEU A 174 -9.07 1.44 7.65
C LEU A 174 -10.20 2.48 7.80
N ALA A 175 -10.70 2.67 9.03
CA ALA A 175 -11.65 3.74 9.33
C ALA A 175 -11.01 5.13 9.21
N ALA A 176 -9.76 5.31 9.65
CA ALA A 176 -9.03 6.56 9.50
C ALA A 176 -8.83 6.95 8.03
N TYR A 177 -8.42 6.00 7.17
CA TYR A 177 -8.31 6.22 5.73
C TYR A 177 -9.66 6.52 5.09
N GLY A 178 -10.70 5.74 5.40
CA GLY A 178 -12.04 5.98 4.89
C GLY A 178 -12.61 7.35 5.28
N ASN A 179 -12.37 7.78 6.51
CA ASN A 179 -12.79 9.10 7.00
C ASN A 179 -12.01 10.24 6.32
N ALA A 180 -10.69 10.10 6.17
CA ALA A 180 -9.86 11.08 5.48
C ALA A 180 -10.27 11.23 4.00
N LEU A 181 -10.74 10.15 3.38
CA LEU A 181 -11.15 10.08 1.98
C LEU A 181 -12.68 10.11 1.79
N ALA A 182 -13.44 10.61 2.77
CA ALA A 182 -14.91 10.62 2.72
C ALA A 182 -15.49 11.34 1.48
N ASN A 183 -14.78 12.34 0.94
CA ASN A 183 -15.16 13.05 -0.29
C ASN A 183 -14.86 12.26 -1.58
N ARG A 184 -14.23 11.08 -1.46
CA ARG A 184 -13.80 10.20 -2.53
C ARG A 184 -14.15 8.75 -2.15
N PRO A 185 -15.46 8.40 -2.15
CA PRO A 185 -15.93 7.12 -1.64
C PRO A 185 -15.25 5.95 -2.32
N GLY A 186 -14.97 4.92 -1.54
CA GLY A 186 -14.19 3.76 -1.94
C GLY A 186 -14.53 2.55 -1.10
N ILE A 187 -13.70 1.51 -1.23
CA ILE A 187 -13.81 0.28 -0.46
C ILE A 187 -12.54 0.05 0.36
N SER A 188 -12.72 -0.31 1.62
CA SER A 188 -11.64 -0.76 2.50
C SER A 188 -11.60 -2.29 2.51
N PHE A 189 -10.43 -2.88 2.33
CA PHE A 189 -10.25 -4.33 2.35
C PHE A 189 -8.87 -4.71 2.87
N SER A 190 -8.64 -6.01 3.13
CA SER A 190 -7.33 -6.52 3.50
C SER A 190 -7.03 -7.86 2.85
N ILE A 191 -5.75 -8.14 2.66
CA ILE A 191 -5.22 -9.42 2.15
C ILE A 191 -4.28 -10.04 3.18
N GLN A 192 -4.38 -11.35 3.36
CA GLN A 192 -3.47 -12.14 4.20
C GLN A 192 -2.31 -12.67 3.33
N VAL A 193 -1.07 -12.39 3.73
CA VAL A 193 0.11 -12.78 2.92
C VAL A 193 0.29 -14.29 2.87
N ASN A 194 0.18 -15.00 4.00
CA ASN A 194 0.30 -16.47 4.02
C ASN A 194 -1.08 -17.13 3.93
N LYS A 195 -1.09 -18.38 3.46
CA LYS A 195 -2.33 -19.18 3.48
C LYS A 195 -2.66 -19.54 4.93
N ALA A 196 -3.95 -19.52 5.27
CA ALA A 196 -4.41 -20.12 6.50
C ALA A 196 -4.04 -21.61 6.50
N ILE A 197 -3.33 -22.07 7.53
CA ILE A 197 -2.97 -23.48 7.69
C ILE A 197 -4.27 -24.25 7.94
N LYS A 198 -4.62 -25.19 7.06
CA LYS A 198 -5.65 -26.19 7.34
C LYS A 198 -5.00 -27.27 8.22
N LEU A 199 -5.48 -27.43 9.45
CA LEU A 199 -5.04 -28.46 10.39
C LEU A 199 -5.57 -29.84 9.96
N GLU A 200 -4.98 -30.42 8.92
CA GLU A 200 -5.10 -31.85 8.65
C GLU A 200 -3.70 -32.37 8.27
N ASN A 201 -3.03 -32.95 9.27
CA ASN A 201 -1.79 -33.72 9.19
C ASN A 201 -0.58 -33.01 8.56
N ASP A 202 0.36 -32.54 9.38
CA ASP A 202 1.74 -33.05 9.29
C ASP A 202 2.64 -32.49 10.39
N LEU A 203 3.31 -33.41 11.08
CA LEU A 203 4.28 -33.20 12.15
C LEU A 203 5.60 -32.56 11.66
N GLU A 204 5.65 -32.01 10.44
CA GLU A 204 6.78 -31.22 9.93
C GLU A 204 6.72 -29.72 10.32
N GLN A 205 5.69 -29.30 11.07
CA GLN A 205 5.53 -27.96 11.66
C GLN A 205 6.48 -27.63 12.84
N LEU A 206 7.54 -28.42 13.07
CA LEU A 206 8.41 -28.29 14.25
C LEU A 206 9.41 -27.12 14.20
N PHE A 207 9.39 -26.28 13.15
CA PHE A 207 10.15 -25.03 13.10
C PHE A 207 9.37 -23.78 12.64
N GLU A 208 8.04 -23.82 12.50
CA GLU A 208 7.20 -22.66 12.08
C GLU A 208 5.99 -22.41 12.99
N THR A 209 6.13 -22.66 14.30
CA THR A 209 5.05 -22.55 15.28
C THR A 209 4.80 -21.10 15.74
N VAL A 210 3.78 -20.39 15.21
CA VAL A 210 2.80 -19.54 15.96
C VAL A 210 1.54 -19.28 15.10
N GLU A 211 0.34 -19.28 15.69
CA GLU A 211 -0.95 -18.95 15.05
C GLU A 211 -0.95 -17.64 14.23
N GLY A 212 -1.55 -17.67 13.03
CA GLY A 212 -1.81 -16.48 12.20
C GLY A 212 -0.61 -15.96 11.39
N THR A 213 0.19 -16.83 10.80
CA THR A 213 1.45 -16.42 10.17
C THR A 213 1.24 -15.47 8.96
N GLY A 214 2.12 -14.48 8.82
CA GLY A 214 2.19 -13.57 7.67
C GLY A 214 1.50 -12.22 7.86
N ASN A 215 2.09 -11.17 7.29
CA ASN A 215 1.56 -9.82 7.37
C ASN A 215 0.16 -9.69 6.75
N ARG A 216 -0.54 -8.63 7.13
CA ARG A 216 -1.84 -8.22 6.57
C ARG A 216 -1.66 -6.91 5.81
N ILE A 217 -2.05 -6.90 4.54
CA ILE A 217 -2.03 -5.69 3.73
C ILE A 217 -3.41 -5.05 3.82
N ALA A 218 -3.52 -3.92 4.52
CA ALA A 218 -4.73 -3.12 4.59
C ALA A 218 -4.77 -2.15 3.41
N VAL A 219 -5.91 -2.01 2.74
CA VAL A 219 -6.08 -1.18 1.55
C VAL A 219 -7.35 -0.35 1.65
N HIS A 220 -7.27 0.91 1.27
CA HIS A 220 -8.43 1.71 0.90
C HIS A 220 -8.30 2.16 -0.56
N ALA A 221 -9.27 1.80 -1.40
CA ALA A 221 -9.28 2.07 -2.83
C ALA A 221 -10.45 2.99 -3.20
N CYS A 222 -10.15 4.21 -3.64
CA CYS A 222 -11.14 5.21 -4.05
C CYS A 222 -11.77 4.85 -5.41
N GLY A 223 -13.09 5.06 -5.56
CA GLY A 223 -13.80 4.85 -6.82
C GLY A 223 -14.41 3.45 -7.02
N LEU A 224 -14.16 2.50 -6.10
CA LEU A 224 -14.81 1.18 -6.07
C LEU A 224 -15.96 1.13 -5.06
N SER A 225 -16.90 2.08 -5.15
CA SER A 225 -18.04 2.14 -4.24
C SER A 225 -19.03 1.00 -4.48
N ALA A 226 -19.59 0.46 -3.38
CA ALA A 226 -20.74 -0.46 -3.38
C ALA A 226 -20.51 -1.86 -4.00
N LEU A 227 -19.27 -2.34 -4.06
CA LEU A 227 -19.00 -3.75 -4.37
C LEU A 227 -19.17 -4.63 -3.13
N SER A 228 -19.78 -5.80 -3.30
CA SER A 228 -19.69 -6.91 -2.35
C SER A 228 -18.27 -7.49 -2.32
N GLU A 229 -17.94 -8.26 -1.27
CA GLU A 229 -16.64 -8.94 -1.16
C GLU A 229 -16.36 -9.85 -2.37
N ALA A 230 -17.37 -10.57 -2.86
CA ALA A 230 -17.25 -11.45 -4.03
C ALA A 230 -17.02 -10.67 -5.34
N GLU A 231 -17.70 -9.55 -5.55
CA GLU A 231 -17.50 -8.70 -6.73
C GLU A 231 -16.11 -8.03 -6.70
N LEU A 232 -15.65 -7.61 -5.51
CA LEU A 232 -14.29 -7.11 -5.33
C LEU A 232 -13.27 -8.21 -5.63
N GLU A 233 -13.47 -9.44 -5.13
CA GLU A 233 -12.60 -10.58 -5.40
C GLU A 233 -12.50 -10.86 -6.90
N GLU A 234 -13.63 -10.96 -7.60
CA GLU A 234 -13.66 -11.19 -9.05
C GLU A 234 -12.90 -10.10 -9.81
N ARG A 235 -13.13 -8.83 -9.42
CA ARG A 235 -12.45 -7.70 -10.05
C ARG A 235 -10.94 -7.72 -9.79
N LEU A 236 -10.51 -7.96 -8.56
CA LEU A 236 -9.09 -8.05 -8.21
C LEU A 236 -8.41 -9.22 -8.94
N LEU A 237 -9.07 -10.39 -9.04
CA LEU A 237 -8.56 -11.53 -9.80
C LEU A 237 -8.33 -11.18 -11.26
N GLU A 238 -9.29 -10.50 -11.91
CA GLU A 238 -9.18 -10.11 -13.30
C GLU A 238 -8.04 -9.10 -13.50
N GLU A 239 -7.99 -8.07 -12.66
CA GLU A 239 -7.00 -6.99 -12.76
C GLU A 239 -5.59 -7.46 -12.37
N ALA A 240 -5.44 -8.41 -11.46
CA ALA A 240 -4.16 -9.02 -11.14
C ALA A 240 -3.59 -9.84 -12.32
N LYS A 241 -4.43 -10.59 -13.05
CA LYS A 241 -3.99 -11.30 -14.29
C LYS A 241 -3.48 -10.33 -15.34
N LYS A 242 -4.19 -9.21 -15.44
CA LYS A 242 -3.95 -8.12 -16.38
C LYS A 242 -2.63 -7.39 -16.09
N VAL A 243 -2.40 -7.04 -14.82
CA VAL A 243 -1.17 -6.41 -14.33
C VAL A 243 0.02 -7.35 -14.43
N GLY A 244 -0.13 -8.63 -14.05
CA GLY A 244 0.97 -9.59 -14.09
C GLY A 244 1.57 -9.77 -15.49
N LYS A 245 0.74 -9.65 -16.54
CA LYS A 245 1.20 -9.61 -17.94
C LYS A 245 1.97 -8.32 -18.26
N GLU A 246 1.49 -7.17 -17.80
CA GLU A 246 2.11 -5.87 -18.05
C GLU A 246 3.50 -5.79 -17.42
N THR A 247 3.65 -6.26 -16.17
CA THR A 247 4.91 -6.19 -15.43
C THR A 247 5.83 -7.38 -15.67
N SER A 248 5.49 -8.29 -16.60
CA SER A 248 6.21 -9.56 -16.80
C SER A 248 6.45 -10.34 -15.49
N CYS A 249 5.46 -10.31 -14.60
CA CYS A 249 5.55 -10.89 -13.26
C CYS A 249 5.71 -12.42 -13.30
N LEU A 250 6.59 -12.95 -12.46
CA LEU A 250 6.89 -14.40 -12.37
C LEU A 250 6.12 -15.13 -11.27
N TRP A 251 5.38 -14.43 -10.41
CA TRP A 251 4.54 -15.03 -9.38
C TRP A 251 3.05 -14.90 -9.70
N ASP A 252 2.26 -15.74 -9.03
CA ASP A 252 0.81 -15.80 -9.16
C ASP A 252 0.16 -14.56 -8.52
N MET A 253 0.09 -13.47 -9.29
CA MET A 253 -0.58 -12.24 -8.87
C MET A 253 -2.06 -12.47 -8.54
N PRO A 254 -2.85 -13.23 -9.33
CA PRO A 254 -4.25 -13.49 -8.98
C PRO A 254 -4.45 -14.11 -7.60
N ASP A 255 -3.71 -15.15 -7.24
CA ASP A 255 -3.79 -15.74 -5.90
C ASP A 255 -3.40 -14.72 -4.82
N LEU A 256 -2.29 -13.99 -4.99
CA LEU A 256 -1.82 -13.02 -3.99
C LEU A 256 -2.72 -11.78 -3.87
N ALA A 257 -3.49 -11.44 -4.90
CA ALA A 257 -4.40 -10.29 -4.88
C ALA A 257 -5.66 -10.52 -4.04
N CYS A 258 -6.03 -11.79 -3.83
CA CYS A 258 -7.31 -12.18 -3.23
C CYS A 258 -7.16 -13.07 -1.99
N ARG A 259 -5.94 -13.48 -1.65
CA ARG A 259 -5.67 -14.40 -0.54
C ARG A 259 -6.20 -13.86 0.79
N GLY A 260 -7.16 -14.56 1.38
CA GLY A 260 -7.76 -14.17 2.66
C GLY A 260 -8.45 -12.81 2.61
N LEU A 261 -9.00 -12.43 1.44
CA LEU A 261 -9.72 -11.17 1.25
C LEU A 261 -10.80 -10.99 2.33
N ARG A 262 -10.81 -9.80 2.91
CA ARG A 262 -11.86 -9.31 3.81
C ARG A 262 -12.20 -7.88 3.46
N THR A 263 -13.47 -7.51 3.57
CA THR A 263 -13.96 -6.15 3.34
C THR A 263 -14.40 -5.48 4.63
N TRP A 264 -14.24 -4.16 4.70
CA TRP A 264 -14.67 -3.31 5.81
C TRP A 264 -15.69 -2.30 5.33
N LYS A 265 -16.80 -2.19 6.05
CA LYS A 265 -17.78 -1.13 5.83
C LYS A 265 -17.30 0.12 6.56
N SER A 266 -17.24 1.23 5.84
CA SER A 266 -17.08 2.55 6.46
C SER A 266 -18.35 2.87 7.24
N GLU A 267 -18.34 2.67 8.55
CA GLU A 267 -19.34 3.25 9.43
C GLU A 267 -19.11 4.76 9.46
N ILE A 268 -19.87 5.51 8.65
CA ILE A 268 -20.00 6.95 8.85
C ILE A 268 -20.80 7.11 10.13
N LYS A 269 -20.13 7.16 11.28
CA LYS A 269 -20.77 7.69 12.49
C LYS A 269 -21.02 9.17 12.22
N GLN A 270 -22.28 9.56 12.09
CA GLN A 270 -22.68 10.94 12.28
C GLN A 270 -22.29 11.31 13.71
N ASP A 271 -21.28 12.17 13.87
CA ASP A 271 -20.99 12.80 15.16
C ASP A 271 -22.22 13.63 15.55
N ASN A 272 -23.11 13.02 16.33
CA ASN A 272 -24.26 13.62 16.97
C ASN A 272 -24.21 13.43 18.50
N ASP A 273 -23.01 13.32 19.09
CA ASP A 273 -22.82 13.48 20.52
C ASP A 273 -21.78 14.58 20.77
N VAL A 274 -22.26 15.82 20.74
CA VAL A 274 -21.62 16.89 21.48
C VAL A 274 -22.01 16.66 22.94
N ASP A 275 -21.06 16.23 23.74
CA ASP A 275 -21.13 16.14 25.20
C ASP A 275 -21.79 17.39 25.80
N LEU A 276 -23.08 17.28 26.13
CA LEU A 276 -23.74 18.17 27.06
C LEU A 276 -23.43 17.69 28.49
N PHE A 277 -22.19 17.91 28.94
CA PHE A 277 -21.93 17.99 30.37
C PHE A 277 -22.67 19.20 30.94
N THR A 278 -23.89 18.94 31.40
CA THR A 278 -24.66 19.89 32.19
C THR A 278 -24.04 19.94 33.58
N ILE A 279 -23.40 21.06 33.90
CA ILE A 279 -23.05 21.43 35.27
C ILE A 279 -24.35 21.66 36.04
N LYS A 280 -24.60 20.84 37.06
CA LYS A 280 -25.38 21.20 38.26
C LYS A 280 -24.79 20.51 39.48
#